data_AF-A0AB34I551-F1
#
_entry.id   AF-A0AB34I551-F1
#
_cell.length_a   1.000
_cell.length_b   1.000
_cell.length_c   1.000
_cell.angle_alpha   90.00
_cell.angle_beta   90.00
_cell.angle_gamma   90.00
#
_symmetry.space_group_name_H-M   'P 1'
#
loop_
_entity.id
_entity.type
_entity.pdbx_description
1 polymer ?
#
loop_
_entity_poly.entity_id
_entity_poly.type
_entity_poly.pdbx_seq_one_letter_code
_entity_poly.pdbx_strand_id
1 'polypeptide(L)'
;MAFLYEAMRFSSFVPVTIPHATTANASVLGYHIPKDTVVFVNQWSVNHDPVKWSNPEDFDPARFLDKDGFINKDLASSVMIFSVGKRRCIGEELSKMQLFLFISILAHECNFRANPDEPSKMDFNYGLTIKPKSFKINVTLRESMELLDSAVQKLQAEEDCQ
;
A
#
# COMPACT_ATOMS: atom_id res chain seq x y z
N MET A 1 7.53 8.17 3.26
CA MET A 1 6.45 8.03 2.25
C MET A 1 6.87 7.26 1.01
N ALA A 2 8.05 7.46 0.42
CA ALA A 2 8.48 6.78 -0.81
C ALA A 2 8.34 5.24 -0.76
N PHE A 3 8.83 4.62 0.32
CA PHE A 3 8.66 3.19 0.60
C PHE A 3 7.18 2.74 0.60
N LEU A 4 6.27 3.52 1.19
CA LEU A 4 4.85 3.17 1.23
C LEU A 4 4.22 3.18 -0.16
N TYR A 5 4.56 4.18 -0.99
CA TYR A 5 4.07 4.22 -2.37
C TYR A 5 4.62 3.07 -3.20
N GLU A 6 5.89 2.70 -3.04
CA GLU A 6 6.44 1.54 -3.74
C GLU A 6 5.83 0.23 -3.24
N ALA A 7 5.62 0.07 -1.93
CA ALA A 7 4.91 -1.08 -1.39
C ALA A 7 3.50 -1.21 -1.95
N MET A 8 2.76 -0.10 -2.04
CA MET A 8 1.42 -0.08 -2.65
C MET A 8 1.45 -0.41 -4.15
N ARG A 9 2.40 0.15 -4.91
CA ARG A 9 2.55 -0.10 -6.35
C ARG A 9 2.97 -1.54 -6.62
N PHE A 10 4.11 -1.96 -6.07
CA PHE A 10 4.73 -3.26 -6.31
C PHE A 10 3.83 -4.41 -5.86
N SER A 11 3.31 -4.35 -4.63
CA SER A 11 2.41 -5.42 -4.17
C SER A 11 1.09 -5.42 -4.92
N SER A 12 0.58 -4.21 -5.27
CA SER A 12 -0.76 -4.02 -5.81
C SER A 12 -1.78 -4.90 -5.08
N PHE A 13 -1.70 -4.93 -3.74
CA PHE A 13 -2.39 -5.93 -2.93
C PHE A 13 -3.92 -5.89 -3.07
N VAL A 14 -4.49 -4.86 -3.70
CA VAL A 14 -5.84 -4.86 -4.28
C VAL A 14 -5.70 -4.82 -5.81
N PRO A 15 -5.46 -5.95 -6.49
CA PRO A 15 -5.02 -5.94 -7.89
C PRO A 15 -6.15 -5.59 -8.86
N VAL A 16 -7.39 -5.95 -8.51
CA VAL A 16 -8.60 -5.63 -9.24
C VAL A 16 -9.58 -5.03 -8.24
N THR A 17 -10.30 -3.98 -8.63
CA THR A 17 -11.32 -3.37 -7.75
C THR A 17 -12.48 -4.33 -7.49
N ILE A 18 -13.33 -4.01 -6.52
CA ILE A 18 -14.66 -4.64 -6.43
C ILE A 18 -15.35 -4.43 -7.78
N PRO A 19 -15.88 -5.49 -8.43
CA PRO A 19 -16.48 -5.36 -9.76
C PRO A 19 -17.52 -4.23 -9.83
N HIS A 20 -17.40 -3.44 -10.89
CA HIS A 20 -18.32 -2.36 -11.23
C HIS A 20 -19.43 -2.89 -12.14
N ALA A 21 -20.49 -2.09 -12.31
CA ALA A 21 -21.50 -2.30 -13.34
C ALA A 21 -21.79 -0.98 -14.06
N THR A 22 -22.00 -1.03 -15.38
CA THR A 22 -22.41 0.15 -16.16
C THR A 22 -23.86 0.52 -15.84
N THR A 23 -24.13 1.81 -15.59
CA THR A 23 -25.49 2.29 -15.30
C THR A 23 -26.28 2.70 -16.54
N ALA A 24 -25.59 2.81 -17.68
CA ALA A 24 -26.14 3.09 -19.00
C ALA A 24 -25.17 2.52 -20.06
N ASN A 25 -25.61 2.49 -21.32
CA ASN A 25 -24.72 2.21 -22.44
C ASN A 25 -23.57 3.22 -22.44
N ALA A 26 -22.34 2.75 -22.64
CA ALA A 26 -21.13 3.55 -22.63
C ALA A 26 -20.19 3.16 -23.76
N SER A 27 -19.12 3.92 -23.94
CA SER A 27 -18.00 3.52 -24.77
C SER A 27 -16.66 3.83 -24.10
N VAL A 28 -15.69 2.93 -24.24
CA VAL A 28 -14.33 3.09 -23.71
C VAL A 28 -13.36 2.66 -24.80
N LEU A 29 -12.39 3.53 -25.13
CA LEU A 29 -11.40 3.28 -26.20
C LEU A 29 -12.03 2.86 -27.54
N GLY A 30 -13.21 3.40 -27.87
CA GLY A 30 -13.96 3.08 -29.09
C GLY A 30 -14.85 1.83 -29.02
N TYR A 31 -14.77 1.04 -27.95
CA TYR A 31 -15.62 -0.14 -27.76
C TYR A 31 -16.95 0.22 -27.11
N HIS A 32 -18.06 -0.26 -27.67
CA HIS A 32 -19.38 -0.11 -27.08
C HIS A 32 -19.57 -1.10 -25.91
N ILE A 33 -20.04 -0.60 -24.77
CA ILE A 33 -20.31 -1.38 -23.56
C ILE A 33 -21.79 -1.19 -23.20
N PRO A 34 -22.63 -2.25 -23.29
CA PRO A 34 -24.03 -2.16 -22.91
C PRO A 34 -24.24 -1.80 -21.44
N LYS A 35 -25.42 -1.25 -21.13
CA LYS A 35 -25.91 -1.06 -19.76
C LYS A 35 -25.91 -2.38 -18.98
N ASP A 36 -25.71 -2.31 -17.66
CA ASP A 36 -25.72 -3.42 -16.70
C ASP A 36 -24.61 -4.47 -16.93
N THR A 37 -23.58 -4.12 -17.70
CA THR A 37 -22.39 -4.96 -17.93
C THR A 37 -21.48 -4.92 -16.71
N VAL A 38 -21.04 -6.09 -16.24
CA VAL A 38 -20.02 -6.22 -15.18
C VAL A 38 -18.65 -5.80 -15.72
N VAL A 39 -17.94 -4.95 -14.99
CA VAL A 39 -16.64 -4.39 -15.38
C VAL A 39 -15.62 -4.60 -14.28
N PHE A 40 -14.46 -5.14 -14.64
CA PHE A 40 -13.29 -5.23 -13.77
C PHE A 40 -12.31 -4.11 -14.08
N VAL A 41 -11.82 -3.41 -13.05
CA VAL A 41 -10.75 -2.41 -13.19
C VAL A 41 -9.45 -3.02 -12.68
N ASN A 42 -8.52 -3.27 -13.60
CA ASN A 42 -7.22 -3.87 -13.29
C ASN A 42 -6.21 -2.80 -12.83
N GLN A 43 -6.09 -2.65 -11.51
CA GLN A 43 -5.16 -1.72 -10.89
C GLN A 43 -3.70 -2.21 -10.99
N TRP A 44 -3.48 -3.54 -10.91
CA TRP A 44 -2.15 -4.14 -11.05
C TRP A 44 -1.51 -3.76 -12.39
N SER A 45 -2.27 -3.82 -13.49
CA SER A 45 -1.80 -3.41 -14.81
C SER A 45 -1.39 -1.94 -14.87
N VAL A 46 -2.07 -1.04 -14.16
CA VAL A 46 -1.66 0.38 -14.09
C VAL A 46 -0.35 0.54 -13.32
N ASN A 47 -0.13 -0.26 -12.28
CA ASN A 47 1.03 -0.20 -11.40
C ASN A 47 2.27 -0.95 -11.93
N HIS A 48 2.08 -1.81 -12.96
CA HIS A 48 3.14 -2.63 -13.57
C HIS A 48 3.28 -2.40 -15.08
N ASP A 49 2.59 -1.40 -15.66
CA ASP A 49 2.78 -1.02 -17.06
C ASP A 49 4.23 -0.57 -17.29
N PRO A 50 5.03 -1.30 -18.10
CA PRO A 50 6.44 -0.97 -18.34
C PRO A 50 6.64 0.34 -19.11
N VAL A 51 5.60 0.86 -19.77
CA VAL A 51 5.65 2.18 -20.43
C VAL A 51 5.66 3.30 -19.37
N LYS A 52 4.99 3.07 -18.23
CA LYS A 52 4.88 4.05 -17.13
C LYS A 52 5.92 3.82 -16.04
N TRP A 53 6.22 2.57 -15.71
CA TRP A 53 7.09 2.19 -14.61
C TRP A 53 8.32 1.45 -15.13
N SER A 54 9.51 2.05 -14.98
CA SER A 54 10.77 1.37 -15.30
C SER A 54 11.00 0.18 -14.36
N ASN A 55 11.41 -0.98 -14.87
CA ASN A 55 11.62 -2.19 -14.06
C ASN A 55 10.43 -2.44 -13.09
N PRO A 56 9.23 -2.72 -13.60
CA PRO A 56 8.01 -2.78 -12.79
C PRO A 56 8.04 -3.88 -11.72
N GLU A 57 8.82 -4.94 -11.95
CA GLU A 57 9.00 -6.08 -11.05
C GLU A 57 10.12 -5.88 -10.01
N ASP A 58 10.81 -4.73 -10.03
CA ASP A 58 11.80 -4.39 -9.01
C ASP A 58 11.14 -3.54 -7.93
N PHE A 59 11.40 -3.91 -6.67
CA PHE A 59 11.01 -3.11 -5.51
C PHE A 59 12.05 -2.01 -5.28
N ASP A 60 11.74 -0.79 -5.73
CA ASP A 60 12.63 0.37 -5.62
C ASP A 60 11.90 1.58 -5.01
N PRO A 61 12.04 1.83 -3.69
CA PRO A 61 11.50 3.04 -3.07
C PRO A 61 12.06 4.34 -3.63
N ALA A 62 13.30 4.36 -4.12
CA ALA A 62 13.93 5.58 -4.64
C ALA A 62 13.26 6.09 -5.92
N ARG A 63 12.50 5.23 -6.60
CA ARG A 63 11.61 5.58 -7.71
C ARG A 63 10.74 6.81 -7.44
N PHE A 64 10.27 6.99 -6.21
CA PHE A 64 9.39 8.11 -5.83
C PHE A 64 10.14 9.35 -5.32
N LEU A 65 11.46 9.37 -5.40
CA LEU A 65 12.29 10.51 -4.99
C LEU A 65 12.69 11.33 -6.22
N ASP A 66 12.69 12.65 -6.07
CA ASP A 66 13.33 13.55 -7.03
C ASP A 66 14.85 13.67 -6.76
N LYS A 67 15.52 14.51 -7.55
CA LYS A 67 16.98 14.69 -7.48
C LYS A 67 17.46 15.25 -6.14
N ASP A 68 16.58 15.94 -5.42
CA ASP A 68 16.88 16.56 -4.13
C ASP A 68 16.44 15.67 -2.95
N GLY A 69 15.89 14.48 -3.24
CA GLY A 69 15.42 13.51 -2.25
C GLY A 69 14.02 13.79 -1.70
N PHE A 70 13.26 14.72 -2.30
CA PHE A 70 11.86 14.93 -1.95
C PHE A 70 10.95 13.97 -2.71
N ILE A 71 9.71 13.80 -2.21
CA ILE A 71 8.72 12.95 -2.87
C ILE A 71 8.26 13.62 -4.17
N ASN A 72 8.43 12.94 -5.29
CA ASN A 72 7.80 13.30 -6.54
C ASN A 72 6.28 13.03 -6.46
N LYS A 73 5.50 14.08 -6.24
CA LYS A 73 4.04 14.01 -6.06
C LYS A 73 3.30 13.51 -7.30
N ASP A 74 3.79 13.83 -8.50
CA ASP A 74 3.17 13.43 -9.77
C ASP A 74 3.29 11.92 -9.97
N LEU A 75 4.45 11.35 -9.59
CA LEU A 75 4.64 9.91 -9.63
C LEU A 75 3.91 9.19 -8.50
N ALA A 76 3.90 9.76 -7.29
CA ALA A 76 3.20 9.18 -6.15
C ALA A 76 1.66 9.11 -6.36
N SER A 77 1.07 10.15 -6.96
CA SER A 77 -0.37 10.20 -7.29
C SER A 77 -0.74 9.28 -8.47
N SER A 78 0.25 8.74 -9.17
CA SER A 78 0.09 7.84 -10.30
C SER A 78 -0.10 6.36 -9.91
N VAL A 79 0.10 6.02 -8.64
CA VAL A 79 -0.16 4.68 -8.09
C VAL A 79 -1.67 4.48 -7.91
N MET A 80 -2.20 3.40 -8.48
CA MET A 80 -3.62 3.06 -8.39
C MET A 80 -3.81 1.88 -7.43
N ILE A 81 -4.30 2.15 -6.22
CA ILE A 81 -4.61 1.10 -5.22
C ILE A 81 -5.95 1.33 -4.52
N PHE A 82 -6.39 2.59 -4.46
CA PHE A 82 -7.64 3.02 -3.83
C PHE A 82 -8.79 3.28 -4.83
N SER A 83 -8.66 2.81 -6.08
CA SER A 83 -9.56 3.13 -7.20
C SER A 83 -9.68 4.64 -7.44
N VAL A 84 -10.58 5.05 -8.33
CA VAL A 84 -10.86 6.46 -8.68
C VAL A 84 -12.36 6.67 -8.94
N GLY A 85 -12.78 7.94 -8.99
CA GLY A 85 -14.16 8.31 -9.32
C GLY A 85 -15.17 8.01 -8.21
N LYS A 86 -16.42 7.72 -8.58
CA LYS A 86 -17.57 7.60 -7.66
C LYS A 86 -17.46 6.49 -6.62
N ARG A 87 -16.62 5.47 -6.87
CA ARG A 87 -16.44 4.30 -6.01
C ARG A 87 -15.01 4.19 -5.47
N ARG A 88 -14.25 5.30 -5.47
CA ARG A 88 -12.93 5.34 -4.84
C ARG A 88 -13.05 5.06 -3.34
N CYS A 89 -11.98 4.55 -2.75
CA CYS A 89 -11.92 4.30 -1.31
C CYS A 89 -12.15 5.60 -0.53
N ILE A 90 -13.10 5.58 0.40
CA ILE A 90 -13.38 6.71 1.32
C ILE A 90 -12.36 6.78 2.47
N GLY A 91 -11.66 5.68 2.74
CA GLY A 91 -10.67 5.55 3.81
C GLY A 91 -9.22 5.73 3.35
N GLU A 92 -8.98 6.27 2.15
CA GLU A 92 -7.63 6.43 1.60
C GLU A 92 -6.70 7.23 2.53
N GLU A 93 -7.14 8.41 2.98
CA GLU A 93 -6.33 9.29 3.82
C GLU A 93 -6.04 8.64 5.19
N LEU A 94 -7.08 8.05 5.79
CA LEU A 94 -6.97 7.33 7.05
C LEU A 94 -5.98 6.16 6.93
N SER A 95 -6.08 5.37 5.85
CA SER A 95 -5.21 4.22 5.61
C SER A 95 -3.76 4.64 5.46
N LYS A 96 -3.48 5.72 4.71
CA LYS A 96 -2.12 6.25 4.54
C LYS A 96 -1.53 6.72 5.88
N MET A 97 -2.31 7.46 6.67
CA MET A 97 -1.89 7.93 7.99
C MET A 97 -1.57 6.75 8.93
N GLN A 98 -2.46 5.75 9.00
CA GLN A 98 -2.26 4.57 9.84
C GLN A 98 -1.02 3.77 9.42
N LEU A 99 -0.88 3.45 8.12
CA LEU A 99 0.28 2.73 7.61
C LEU A 99 1.58 3.49 7.87
N PHE A 100 1.57 4.81 7.68
CA PHE A 100 2.72 5.66 7.98
C PHE A 100 3.12 5.61 9.45
N LEU A 101 2.17 5.76 10.38
CA LEU A 101 2.47 5.70 11.80
C LEU A 101 2.98 4.31 12.21
N PHE A 102 2.29 3.23 11.82
CA PHE A 102 2.72 1.87 12.15
C PHE A 102 4.12 1.57 11.64
N ILE A 103 4.41 1.82 10.36
CA ILE A 103 5.74 1.52 9.83
C ILE A 103 6.81 2.43 10.42
N SER A 104 6.50 3.70 10.69
CA SER A 104 7.47 4.63 11.27
C SER A 104 7.86 4.19 12.68
N ILE A 105 6.89 3.84 13.52
CA ILE A 105 7.15 3.36 14.88
C ILE A 105 7.89 2.01 14.81
N LEU A 106 7.38 1.05 14.04
CA LEU A 106 7.98 -0.28 13.95
C LEU A 106 9.41 -0.24 13.40
N ALA A 107 9.69 0.55 12.36
CA ALA A 107 11.04 0.68 11.80
C ALA A 107 11.97 1.51 12.70
N HIS A 108 11.41 2.46 13.46
CA HIS A 108 12.19 3.23 14.43
C HIS A 108 12.63 2.36 15.62
N GLU A 109 11.73 1.52 16.14
CA GLU A 109 11.94 0.76 17.37
C GLU A 109 12.47 -0.66 17.16
N CYS A 110 12.18 -1.30 16.02
CA CYS A 110 12.46 -2.72 15.83
C CYS A 110 13.39 -2.99 14.65
N ASN A 111 14.14 -4.08 14.76
CA ASN A 111 14.83 -4.73 13.66
C ASN A 111 14.02 -5.95 13.22
N PHE A 112 13.79 -6.07 11.92
CA PHE A 112 13.09 -7.20 11.30
C PHE A 112 14.10 -8.06 10.53
N ARG A 113 14.10 -9.37 10.79
CA ARG A 113 14.91 -10.35 10.04
C ARG A 113 14.02 -11.47 9.53
N ALA A 114 14.19 -11.82 8.26
CA ALA A 114 13.55 -13.00 7.69
C ALA A 114 14.08 -14.27 8.35
N ASN A 115 13.25 -15.31 8.44
CA ASN A 115 13.69 -16.63 8.84
C ASN A 115 14.64 -17.23 7.77
N PRO A 116 15.92 -17.51 8.08
CA PRO A 116 16.86 -18.04 7.09
C PRO A 116 16.52 -19.47 6.64
N ASP A 117 15.71 -20.19 7.42
CA ASP A 117 15.29 -21.57 7.13
C ASP A 117 14.07 -21.62 6.19
N GLU A 118 13.42 -20.48 5.92
CA GLU A 118 12.32 -20.38 4.97
C GLU A 118 12.84 -20.04 3.55
N PRO A 119 12.19 -20.56 2.50
CA PRO A 119 12.58 -20.25 1.12
C PRO A 119 12.45 -18.75 0.85
N SER A 120 13.36 -18.22 0.03
CA SER A 120 13.38 -16.78 -0.32
C SER A 120 12.15 -16.31 -1.11
N LYS A 121 11.37 -17.24 -1.66
CA LYS A 121 10.13 -16.95 -2.38
C LYS A 121 8.93 -17.10 -1.45
N MET A 122 8.15 -16.04 -1.36
CA MET A 122 6.91 -15.99 -0.62
C MET A 122 5.74 -16.39 -1.52
N ASP A 123 4.87 -17.25 -1.00
CA ASP A 123 3.62 -17.63 -1.65
C ASP A 123 2.47 -16.71 -1.21
N PHE A 124 1.42 -16.62 -2.03
CA PHE A 124 0.26 -15.76 -1.77
C PHE A 124 -1.08 -16.48 -1.93
N ASN A 125 -2.07 -16.00 -1.20
CA ASN A 125 -3.49 -16.30 -1.40
C ASN A 125 -4.12 -15.14 -2.18
N TYR A 126 -4.65 -15.45 -3.36
CA TYR A 126 -5.27 -14.47 -4.24
C TYR A 126 -6.79 -14.40 -4.00
N GLY A 127 -7.31 -13.19 -3.93
CA GLY A 127 -8.73 -12.88 -3.81
C GLY A 127 -8.95 -11.40 -4.13
N LEU A 128 -9.94 -10.75 -3.50
CA LEU A 128 -10.05 -9.28 -3.59
C LEU A 128 -8.77 -8.58 -3.12
N THR A 129 -8.10 -9.18 -2.13
CA THR A 129 -6.79 -8.75 -1.66
C THR A 129 -5.77 -9.88 -1.82
N ILE A 130 -4.53 -9.56 -2.19
CA ILE A 130 -3.39 -10.47 -2.19
C ILE A 130 -2.84 -10.53 -0.77
N LYS A 131 -2.92 -11.70 -0.14
CA LYS A 131 -2.43 -11.94 1.21
C LYS A 131 -1.23 -12.86 1.15
N PRO A 132 -0.10 -12.55 1.79
CA PRO A 132 0.96 -13.53 1.99
C PRO A 132 0.41 -14.80 2.66
N LYS A 133 0.88 -15.97 2.25
CA LYS A 133 0.72 -17.19 3.06
C LYS A 133 1.55 -17.07 4.33
N SER A 134 1.43 -18.05 5.23
CA SER A 134 2.19 -18.07 6.48
C SER A 134 3.68 -17.90 6.21
N PHE A 135 4.30 -16.95 6.93
CA PHE A 135 5.73 -16.66 6.92
C PHE A 135 6.16 -16.28 8.32
N LYS A 136 7.43 -16.45 8.64
CA LYS A 136 7.98 -16.07 9.95
C LYS A 136 9.03 -14.98 9.82
N ILE A 137 8.97 -14.06 10.76
CA ILE A 137 9.96 -13.01 10.95
C ILE A 137 10.47 -13.06 12.39
N ASN A 138 11.76 -12.81 12.55
CA ASN A 138 12.35 -12.53 13.84
C ASN A 138 12.34 -11.01 14.05
N VAL A 139 11.82 -10.59 15.20
CA VAL A 139 11.72 -9.18 15.58
C VAL A 139 12.50 -8.99 16.88
N THR A 140 13.41 -8.02 16.87
CA THR A 140 14.15 -7.60 18.07
C THR A 140 14.05 -6.09 18.21
N LEU A 141 13.93 -5.59 19.43
CA LEU A 141 14.02 -4.15 19.67
C LEU A 141 15.43 -3.62 19.29
N ARG A 142 15.49 -2.39 18.79
CA ARG A 142 16.74 -1.65 18.52
C ARG A 142 17.33 -1.14 19.82
N GLU A 143 16.48 -0.56 20.68
CA GLU A 143 16.81 -0.01 21.99
C GLU A 143 15.70 -0.35 23.02
N SER A 144 15.75 0.22 24.23
CA SER A 144 14.70 0.07 25.24
C SER A 144 13.42 0.84 24.85
N MET A 145 12.23 0.30 25.13
CA MET A 145 10.93 0.97 24.87
C MET A 145 10.60 2.11 25.85
N GLU A 146 11.53 2.47 26.74
CA GLU A 146 11.33 3.45 27.83
C GLU A 146 10.73 4.79 27.38
N LEU A 147 11.08 5.29 26.20
CA LEU A 147 10.56 6.56 25.68
C LEU A 147 9.07 6.46 25.30
N LEU A 148 8.65 5.35 24.70
CA LEU A 148 7.25 5.11 24.33
C LEU A 148 6.42 4.82 25.58
N ASP A 149 6.95 4.02 26.51
CA ASP A 149 6.29 3.76 27.80
C ASP A 149 6.07 5.06 28.56
N SER A 150 7.07 5.95 28.59
CA SER A 150 6.97 7.27 29.21
C SER A 150 5.95 8.19 28.51
N ALA A 151 5.83 8.11 27.19
CA ALA A 151 4.87 8.92 26.43
C ALA A 151 3.43 8.44 26.64
N VAL A 152 3.21 7.12 26.65
CA VAL A 152 1.91 6.50 26.91
C VAL A 152 1.44 6.82 28.33
N GLN A 153 2.33 6.71 29.33
CA GLN A 153 2.01 7.08 30.70
C GLN A 153 1.60 8.55 30.85
N LYS A 154 2.25 9.47 30.13
CA LYS A 154 1.86 10.89 30.13
C LYS A 154 0.47 11.11 29.53
N LEU A 155 0.17 10.48 28.40
CA LEU A 155 -1.14 10.60 27.75
C LEU A 155 -2.27 10.02 28.61
N GLN A 156 -2.03 8.88 29.25
CA GLN A 156 -3.00 8.28 30.20
C GLN A 156 -3.24 9.19 31.41
N ALA A 157 -2.18 9.80 31.96
CA ALA A 157 -2.31 10.74 33.07
C ALA A 157 -3.04 12.05 32.68
N GLU A 158 -2.98 12.46 31.41
CA GLU A 158 -3.72 13.61 30.89
C GLU A 158 -5.21 13.28 30.63
N GLU A 159 -5.54 12.05 30.26
CA GLU A 159 -6.92 11.56 30.13
C GLU A 159 -7.61 11.38 31.48
N ASP A 160 -6.89 10.93 32.53
CA ASP A 160 -7.44 10.75 33.88
C ASP A 160 -7.70 12.07 34.64
N CYS A 161 -7.23 13.21 34.10
CA CYS A 161 -7.38 14.54 34.69
C CYS A 161 -8.51 15.37 34.06
N GLN A 162 -9.23 14.81 33.07
CA GLN A 162 -10.44 15.38 32.45
C GLN A 162 -11.72 14.73 32.99
#